data_AF-A0A5N5W0C3-F1
#
_entry.id   AF-A0A5N5W0C3-F1
#
_cell.length_a   1.000
_cell.length_b   1.000
_cell.length_c   1.000
_cell.angle_alpha   90.00
_cell.angle_beta   90.00
_cell.angle_gamma   90.00
#
_symmetry.space_group_name_H-M   'P 1'
#
loop_
_entity.id
_entity.type
_entity.pdbx_description
1 polymer ?
#
loop_
_entity_poly.entity_id
_entity_poly.type
_entity_poly.pdbx_seq_one_letter_code
_entity_poly.pdbx_strand_id
1 'polypeptide(L)'
;MAFEALGELLDESLHLPVGDRTYTIPAPSAEVGLRVQAIVHAAAAAADGGKVDDEVLADAAEHDLYRDVLGSAYDEMVSGGVSWPALKHAAITGMVWIAQDKDAAARYWSTGGDPSRMAPNRETRRAAQSGAASSIPSRGSTSGTSTRPAPDRSKGRRRR
;
A
#
# COMPACT_ATOMS: atom_id res chain seq x y z
N MET A 1 -16.72 -29.75 19.15
CA MET A 1 -15.36 -29.22 19.41
C MET A 1 -15.49 -27.72 19.47
N ALA A 2 -15.01 -27.09 20.54
CA ALA A 2 -15.01 -25.64 20.69
C ALA A 2 -13.59 -25.12 20.44
N PHE A 3 -13.48 -23.93 19.84
CA PHE A 3 -12.21 -23.25 19.64
C PHE A 3 -11.69 -22.67 20.97
N GLU A 4 -10.38 -22.41 21.04
CA GLU A 4 -9.74 -21.75 22.18
C GLU A 4 -10.27 -20.32 22.38
N ALA A 5 -10.15 -19.80 23.61
CA ALA A 5 -10.60 -18.46 23.93
C ALA A 5 -9.71 -17.41 23.26
N LEU A 6 -10.33 -16.41 22.60
CA LEU A 6 -9.62 -15.41 21.80
C LEU A 6 -8.58 -14.61 22.58
N GLY A 7 -8.83 -14.32 23.86
CA GLY A 7 -7.90 -13.56 24.71
C GLY A 7 -6.61 -14.32 25.08
N GLU A 8 -6.57 -15.65 24.86
CA GLU A 8 -5.33 -16.44 25.01
C GLU A 8 -4.51 -16.48 23.72
N LEU A 9 -5.13 -16.15 22.58
CA LEU A 9 -4.55 -16.24 21.24
C LEU A 9 -4.07 -14.88 20.70
N LEU A 10 -4.72 -13.79 21.10
CA LEU A 10 -4.45 -12.45 20.57
C LEU A 10 -3.62 -11.65 21.58
N ASP A 11 -2.43 -11.21 21.16
CA ASP A 11 -1.76 -10.08 21.82
C ASP A 11 -2.48 -8.81 21.37
N GLU A 12 -3.37 -8.32 22.21
CA GLU A 12 -4.32 -7.25 21.91
C GLU A 12 -3.73 -5.83 22.05
N SER A 13 -2.43 -5.66 22.30
CA SER A 13 -1.83 -4.33 22.45
C SER A 13 -0.65 -4.07 21.54
N LEU A 14 -0.45 -2.79 21.19
CA LEU A 14 0.68 -2.32 20.41
C LEU A 14 1.56 -1.42 21.28
N HIS A 15 2.84 -1.73 21.37
CA HIS A 15 3.79 -1.01 22.21
C HIS A 15 4.68 -0.13 21.32
N LEU A 16 4.59 1.19 21.48
CA LEU A 16 5.32 2.15 20.65
C LEU A 16 6.31 2.98 21.48
N PRO A 17 7.63 2.89 21.20
CA PRO A 17 8.64 3.67 21.92
C PRO A 17 8.76 5.09 21.34
N VAL A 18 8.39 6.12 22.09
CA VAL A 18 8.54 7.52 21.70
C VAL A 18 9.49 8.23 22.67
N GLY A 19 10.72 8.50 22.21
CA GLY A 19 11.79 9.01 23.06
C GLY A 19 12.16 7.98 24.14
N ASP A 20 12.15 8.41 25.40
CA ASP A 20 12.48 7.55 26.56
C ASP A 20 11.27 6.81 27.15
N ARG A 21 10.08 6.94 26.53
CA ARG A 21 8.84 6.34 27.03
C ARG A 21 8.27 5.36 26.02
N THR A 22 7.69 4.27 26.51
CA THR A 22 6.93 3.32 25.69
C THR A 22 5.45 3.47 26.01
N TYR A 23 4.65 3.73 24.98
CA TYR A 23 3.21 3.87 25.10
C TYR A 23 2.52 2.58 24.68
N THR A 24 1.50 2.17 25.44
CA THR A 24 0.74 0.95 25.16
C THR A 24 -0.61 1.35 24.57
N ILE A 25 -0.81 1.01 23.30
CA ILE A 25 -2.06 1.24 22.59
C ILE A 25 -2.92 -0.02 22.77
N PRO A 26 -4.13 0.09 23.34
CA PRO A 26 -5.05 -1.04 23.45
C PRO A 26 -5.64 -1.41 22.09
N ALA A 27 -6.16 -2.64 21.95
CA ALA A 27 -6.98 -3.01 20.80
C ALA A 27 -8.15 -2.03 20.67
N PRO A 28 -8.40 -1.50 19.46
CA PRO A 28 -9.53 -0.61 19.26
C PRO A 28 -10.85 -1.37 19.44
N SER A 29 -11.94 -0.63 19.64
CA SER A 29 -13.27 -1.21 19.52
C SER A 29 -13.51 -1.69 18.08
N ALA A 30 -14.41 -2.67 17.91
CA ALA A 30 -14.77 -3.18 16.58
C ALA A 30 -15.29 -2.07 15.65
N GLU A 31 -16.00 -1.07 16.19
CA GLU A 31 -16.48 0.09 15.42
C GLU A 31 -15.31 0.90 14.84
N VAL A 32 -14.32 1.21 15.68
CA VAL A 32 -13.12 1.94 15.26
C VAL A 32 -12.34 1.12 14.23
N GLY A 33 -12.19 -0.20 14.47
CA GLY A 33 -11.55 -1.11 13.52
C GLY A 33 -12.18 -1.08 12.13
N LEU A 34 -13.51 -1.18 12.06
CA LEU A 34 -14.27 -1.11 10.79
C LEU A 34 -14.13 0.25 10.11
N ARG A 35 -14.14 1.34 10.89
CA ARG A 35 -13.96 2.70 10.36
C ARG A 35 -12.57 2.87 9.74
N VAL A 36 -11.52 2.44 10.43
CA VAL A 36 -10.14 2.47 9.93
C VAL A 36 -10.00 1.64 8.65
N GLN A 37 -10.59 0.44 8.63
CA GLN A 37 -10.55 -0.43 7.45
C GLN A 37 -11.22 0.22 6.23
N ALA A 38 -12.36 0.89 6.43
CA ALA A 38 -13.05 1.62 5.37
C ALA A 38 -12.20 2.78 4.82
N ILE A 39 -11.53 3.53 5.70
CA ILE A 39 -10.64 4.65 5.32
C ILE A 39 -9.44 4.14 4.53
N VAL A 40 -8.78 3.09 5.01
CA VAL A 40 -7.63 2.48 4.33
C VAL A 40 -8.03 1.94 2.95
N HIS A 41 -9.18 1.29 2.85
CA HIS A 41 -9.69 0.78 1.57
C HIS A 41 -10.01 1.92 0.59
N ALA A 42 -10.62 3.01 1.06
CA ALA A 42 -10.90 4.20 0.26
C ALA A 42 -9.60 4.86 -0.23
N ALA A 43 -8.60 5.00 0.65
CA ALA A 43 -7.27 5.51 0.30
C ALA A 43 -6.57 4.64 -0.76
N ALA A 44 -6.61 3.31 -0.61
CA ALA A 44 -6.03 2.38 -1.58
C ALA A 44 -6.72 2.45 -2.96
N ALA A 45 -8.05 2.67 -2.97
CA ALA A 45 -8.83 2.84 -4.20
C ALA A 45 -8.52 4.17 -4.90
N ALA A 46 -8.27 5.25 -4.15
CA ALA A 46 -7.93 6.56 -4.69
C ALA A 46 -6.50 6.64 -5.25
N ALA A 47 -5.57 5.81 -4.75
CA ALA A 47 -4.15 5.86 -5.10
C ALA A 47 -3.75 5.21 -6.45
N ASP A 48 -4.71 4.78 -7.28
CA ASP A 48 -4.49 4.22 -8.63
C ASP A 48 -3.38 3.13 -8.69
N GLY A 49 -3.40 2.19 -7.73
CA GLY A 49 -2.39 1.12 -7.64
C GLY A 49 -2.26 0.37 -6.30
N GLY A 50 -3.17 0.57 -5.34
CA GLY A 50 -3.25 -0.26 -4.13
C GLY A 50 -2.17 -0.04 -3.06
N LYS A 51 -1.43 1.07 -3.12
CA LYS A 51 -0.51 1.47 -2.06
C LYS A 51 -1.14 2.62 -1.28
N VAL A 52 -1.36 2.37 0.00
CA VAL A 52 -1.83 3.39 0.92
C VAL A 52 -0.65 4.34 1.15
N ASP A 53 -0.81 5.59 0.72
CA ASP A 53 0.18 6.66 0.98
C ASP A 53 -0.13 7.31 2.33
N ASP A 54 0.90 7.62 3.11
CA ASP A 54 0.78 8.24 4.44
C ASP A 54 0.11 9.60 4.36
N GLU A 55 0.31 10.32 3.25
CA GLU A 55 -0.33 11.61 3.01
C GLU A 55 -1.83 11.43 2.76
N VAL A 56 -2.23 10.41 1.98
CA VAL A 56 -3.64 10.08 1.72
C VAL A 56 -4.34 9.54 2.96
N LEU A 57 -3.66 8.69 3.74
CA LEU A 57 -4.12 8.20 5.04
C LEU A 57 -4.35 9.36 6.02
N ALA A 58 -3.40 10.29 6.06
CA ALA A 58 -3.47 11.45 6.94
C ALA A 58 -4.53 12.46 6.52
N ASP A 59 -4.71 12.70 5.23
CA ASP A 59 -5.74 13.60 4.71
C ASP A 59 -7.14 13.03 4.89
N ALA A 60 -7.29 11.70 4.82
CA ALA A 60 -8.55 11.01 5.07
C ALA A 60 -8.87 10.83 6.57
N ALA A 61 -7.88 10.99 7.45
CA ALA A 61 -8.03 10.82 8.89
C ALA A 61 -8.35 12.14 9.59
N GLU A 62 -9.51 12.21 10.24
CA GLU A 62 -9.87 13.32 11.12
C GLU A 62 -9.15 13.21 12.48
N HIS A 63 -8.95 14.32 13.19
CA HIS A 63 -8.28 14.35 14.51
C HIS A 63 -8.94 13.39 15.53
N ASP A 64 -10.25 13.24 15.46
CA ASP A 64 -11.01 12.31 16.31
C ASP A 64 -10.62 10.84 16.03
N LEU A 65 -10.23 10.52 14.79
CA LEU A 65 -9.75 9.18 14.43
C LEU A 65 -8.42 8.84 15.11
N TYR A 66 -7.50 9.80 15.26
CA TYR A 66 -6.23 9.53 15.95
C TYR A 66 -6.44 9.24 17.44
N ARG A 67 -7.38 9.94 18.07
CA ARG A 67 -7.78 9.64 19.44
C ARG A 67 -8.44 8.25 19.53
N ASP A 68 -9.34 7.91 18.61
CA ASP A 68 -10.01 6.62 18.57
C ASP A 68 -9.02 5.45 18.39
N VAL A 69 -8.01 5.63 17.53
CA VAL A 69 -6.98 4.61 17.22
C VAL A 69 -5.99 4.43 18.37
N LEU A 70 -5.53 5.53 18.98
CA LEU A 70 -4.54 5.49 20.06
C LEU A 70 -5.17 5.18 21.42
N GLY A 71 -6.47 5.42 21.58
CA GLY A 71 -7.21 5.17 22.82
C GLY A 71 -6.61 5.96 24.00
N SER A 72 -6.40 5.30 25.13
CA SER A 72 -5.81 5.91 26.33
C SER A 72 -4.40 6.47 26.11
N ALA A 73 -3.63 5.88 25.18
CA ALA A 73 -2.29 6.37 24.86
C ALA A 73 -2.31 7.78 24.25
N TYR A 74 -3.43 8.20 23.64
CA TYR A 74 -3.57 9.55 23.07
C TYR A 74 -3.36 10.62 24.14
N ASP A 75 -4.14 10.57 25.22
CA ASP A 75 -4.09 11.58 26.28
C ASP A 75 -2.75 11.51 27.05
N GLU A 76 -2.14 10.32 27.17
CA GLU A 76 -0.79 10.15 27.73
C GLU A 76 0.31 10.78 26.86
N MET A 77 0.20 10.67 25.53
CA MET A 77 1.15 11.29 24.60
C MET A 77 1.02 12.81 24.62
N VAL A 78 -0.23 13.33 24.60
CA VAL A 78 -0.50 14.77 24.66
C VAL A 78 -0.02 15.37 25.98
N SER A 79 -0.35 14.75 27.12
CA SER A 79 0.11 15.20 28.43
C SER A 79 1.62 15.05 28.63
N GLY A 80 2.23 14.07 27.96
CA GLY A 80 3.68 13.88 27.91
C GLY A 80 4.43 14.88 27.04
N GLY A 81 3.74 15.77 26.32
CA GLY A 81 4.36 16.76 25.44
C GLY A 81 4.96 16.14 24.17
N VAL A 82 4.44 15.00 23.73
CA VAL A 82 4.85 14.38 22.46
C VAL A 82 4.57 15.33 21.31
N SER A 83 5.55 15.51 20.42
CA SER A 83 5.41 16.41 19.27
C SER A 83 4.36 15.90 18.29
N TRP A 84 3.70 16.83 17.59
CA TRP A 84 2.67 16.48 16.60
C TRP A 84 3.14 15.47 15.54
N PRO A 85 4.36 15.57 14.95
CA PRO A 85 4.84 14.56 14.01
C PRO A 85 4.99 13.17 14.63
N ALA A 86 5.45 13.07 15.89
CA ALA A 86 5.60 11.80 16.58
C ALA A 86 4.23 11.18 16.94
N LEU A 87 3.27 12.01 17.37
CA LEU A 87 1.89 11.58 17.61
C LEU A 87 1.25 11.07 16.31
N LYS A 88 1.40 11.82 15.20
CA LYS A 88 0.90 11.42 13.88
C LYS A 88 1.53 10.10 13.43
N HIS A 89 2.84 9.94 13.59
CA HIS A 89 3.53 8.70 13.24
C HIS A 89 3.01 7.50 14.07
N ALA A 90 2.80 7.68 15.37
CA ALA A 90 2.21 6.66 16.23
C ALA A 90 0.76 6.32 15.81
N ALA A 91 -0.05 7.32 15.50
CA ALA A 91 -1.45 7.11 15.09
C ALA A 91 -1.53 6.33 13.76
N ILE A 92 -0.74 6.70 12.76
CA ILE A 92 -0.69 5.98 11.48
C ILE A 92 -0.19 4.55 11.68
N THR A 93 0.80 4.34 12.56
CA THR A 93 1.27 2.99 12.92
C THR A 93 0.14 2.14 13.49
N GLY A 94 -0.68 2.72 14.38
CA GLY A 94 -1.89 2.08 14.89
C GLY A 94 -2.90 1.76 13.79
N MET A 95 -3.13 2.67 12.84
CA MET A 95 -4.03 2.42 11.70
C MET A 95 -3.54 1.28 10.81
N VAL A 96 -2.23 1.20 10.54
CA VAL A 96 -1.62 0.09 9.78
C VAL A 96 -1.79 -1.23 10.52
N TRP A 97 -1.59 -1.26 11.84
CA TRP A 97 -1.82 -2.45 12.66
C TRP A 97 -3.27 -2.94 12.56
N ILE A 98 -4.22 -2.03 12.67
CA ILE A 98 -5.66 -2.33 12.62
C ILE A 98 -6.08 -2.84 11.24
N ALA A 99 -5.58 -2.22 10.17
CA ALA A 99 -5.98 -2.57 8.81
C ALA A 99 -5.26 -3.81 8.25
N GLN A 100 -4.07 -4.13 8.77
CA GLN A 100 -3.23 -5.22 8.29
C GLN A 100 -2.86 -6.14 9.46
N ASP A 101 -1.70 -5.92 10.08
CA ASP A 101 -1.18 -6.70 11.21
C ASP A 101 -0.01 -5.97 11.89
N LYS A 102 0.52 -6.56 12.96
CA LYS A 102 1.65 -6.01 13.74
C LYS A 102 2.94 -5.96 12.93
N ASP A 103 3.16 -6.88 12.00
CA ASP A 103 4.39 -6.93 11.19
C ASP A 103 4.43 -5.77 10.19
N ALA A 104 3.29 -5.44 9.56
CA ALA A 104 3.13 -4.29 8.70
C ALA A 104 3.35 -2.98 9.47
N ALA A 105 2.78 -2.89 10.68
CA ALA A 105 2.98 -1.74 11.56
C ALA A 105 4.44 -1.57 11.96
N ALA A 106 5.14 -2.65 12.32
CA ALA A 106 6.56 -2.60 12.65
C ALA A 106 7.44 -2.15 11.47
N ARG A 107 7.11 -2.58 10.25
CA ARG A 107 7.79 -2.11 9.03
C ARG A 107 7.60 -0.61 8.84
N TYR A 108 6.36 -0.13 8.94
CA TYR A 108 6.05 1.30 8.85
C TYR A 108 6.78 2.13 9.93
N TRP A 109 6.80 1.64 11.16
CA TRP A 109 7.53 2.28 12.27
C TRP A 109 9.02 2.41 11.96
N SER A 110 9.64 1.34 11.44
CA SER A 110 11.08 1.31 11.13
C SER A 110 11.49 2.25 10.00
N THR A 111 10.57 2.63 9.11
CA THR A 111 10.87 3.59 8.03
C THR A 111 10.82 5.04 8.51
N GLY A 112 10.24 5.30 9.69
CA GLY A 112 10.02 6.64 10.24
C GLY A 112 8.90 7.41 9.53
N GLY A 113 7.97 6.71 8.87
CA GLY A 113 6.86 7.35 8.13
C GLY A 113 7.30 8.02 6.84
N ASP A 114 8.35 7.50 6.20
CA ASP A 114 8.79 7.90 4.87
C ASP A 114 8.42 6.81 3.84
N PRO A 115 7.39 7.02 3.00
CA PRO A 115 6.99 6.09 1.95
C PRO A 115 8.14 5.77 0.98
N SER A 116 9.10 6.69 0.84
CA SER A 116 10.28 6.54 -0.03
C SER A 116 11.23 5.44 0.45
N ARG A 117 11.22 5.14 1.76
CA ARG A 117 11.98 4.01 2.35
C ARG A 117 11.23 2.69 2.27
N MET A 118 9.91 2.73 2.07
CA MET A 118 9.08 1.54 1.79
C MET A 118 9.05 1.18 0.30
N ALA A 119 9.32 2.13 -0.59
CA ALA A 119 9.36 1.87 -2.02
C ALA A 119 10.56 0.96 -2.36
N PRO A 120 10.36 -0.19 -3.06
CA PRO A 120 11.48 -0.89 -3.66
C PRO A 120 12.24 0.12 -4.54
N ASN A 121 13.55 0.23 -4.30
CA ASN A 121 14.49 1.08 -5.01
C ASN A 121 14.16 1.06 -6.52
N ARG A 122 14.33 2.21 -7.19
CA ARG A 122 14.01 2.37 -8.62
C ARG A 122 14.62 1.26 -9.48
N GLU A 123 15.77 0.73 -9.08
CA GLU A 123 16.44 -0.44 -9.66
C GLU A 123 15.65 -1.74 -9.48
N THR A 124 15.17 -2.06 -8.28
CA THR A 124 14.30 -3.22 -8.06
C THR A 124 12.97 -3.13 -8.82
N ARG A 125 12.44 -1.91 -9.04
CA ARG A 125 11.26 -1.69 -9.90
C ARG A 125 11.55 -2.00 -11.37
N ARG A 126 12.71 -1.56 -11.88
CA ARG A 126 13.17 -1.90 -13.24
C ARG A 126 13.46 -3.39 -13.39
N ALA A 127 14.05 -4.03 -12.39
CA ALA A 127 14.35 -5.46 -12.40
C ALA A 127 13.07 -6.32 -12.41
N ALA A 128 12.05 -5.96 -11.62
CA ALA A 128 10.76 -6.64 -11.60
C ALA A 128 9.99 -6.50 -12.93
N GLN A 129 10.03 -5.31 -13.55
CA GLN A 129 9.47 -5.09 -14.89
C GLN A 129 10.21 -5.87 -15.98
N SER A 130 11.52 -6.04 -15.84
CA SER A 130 12.34 -6.81 -16.80
C SER A 130 12.14 -8.33 -16.66
N GLY A 131 11.94 -8.83 -15.43
CA GLY A 131 11.69 -10.24 -15.15
C GLY A 131 10.34 -10.73 -15.70
N ALA A 132 9.27 -9.96 -15.47
CA ALA A 132 7.93 -10.28 -15.98
C ALA A 132 7.76 -10.04 -17.49
N ALA A 133 8.55 -9.15 -18.09
CA ALA A 133 8.58 -8.96 -19.55
C ALA A 133 9.39 -10.05 -20.29
N SER A 134 10.28 -10.77 -19.59
CA SER A 134 11.12 -11.82 -20.21
C SER A 134 10.38 -13.14 -20.46
N SER A 135 9.22 -13.36 -19.84
CA SER A 135 8.44 -14.60 -19.97
C SER A 135 7.35 -14.54 -21.05
N ILE A 136 7.25 -13.44 -21.81
CA ILE A 136 6.33 -13.33 -22.94
C ILE A 136 7.12 -13.69 -24.20
N PRO A 137 6.84 -14.82 -24.87
CA PRO A 137 7.46 -15.14 -26.15
C PRO A 137 7.24 -13.96 -27.12
N SER A 138 8.33 -13.47 -27.70
CA SER A 138 8.27 -12.35 -28.65
C SER A 138 7.25 -12.66 -29.74
N ARG A 139 6.26 -11.76 -29.90
CA ARG A 139 5.23 -11.84 -30.95
C ARG A 139 5.94 -12.01 -32.30
N GLY A 140 5.75 -13.17 -32.94
CA GLY A 140 6.38 -13.49 -34.21
C GLY A 140 6.18 -12.38 -35.23
N SER A 141 7.28 -11.98 -35.88
CA SER A 141 7.31 -11.00 -36.95
C SER A 141 6.28 -11.35 -38.04
N THR A 142 5.32 -10.46 -38.29
CA THR A 142 4.35 -10.59 -39.39
C THR A 142 4.87 -10.01 -40.71
N SER A 143 6.19 -9.90 -40.88
CA SER A 143 6.80 -9.53 -42.17
C SER A 143 6.85 -10.74 -43.10
N GLY A 144 5.69 -11.12 -43.63
CA GLY A 144 5.55 -12.30 -44.49
C GLY A 144 4.35 -12.25 -45.43
N THR A 145 3.87 -11.07 -45.85
CA THR A 145 2.93 -10.98 -46.97
C THR A 145 3.69 -10.50 -48.20
N SER A 146 4.31 -11.45 -48.89
CA SER A 146 4.85 -11.25 -50.24
C SER A 146 3.66 -11.08 -51.20
N THR A 147 3.42 -9.84 -51.64
CA THR A 147 2.43 -9.57 -52.68
C THR A 147 2.96 -10.08 -54.02
N ARG A 148 2.21 -10.98 -54.65
CA ARG A 148 2.50 -11.57 -55.97
C ARG A 148 2.60 -10.47 -57.05
N PRO A 149 3.65 -10.45 -57.90
CA PRO A 149 3.71 -9.52 -59.02
C PRO A 149 2.59 -9.81 -60.02
N ALA A 150 1.90 -8.76 -60.48
CA ALA A 150 0.88 -8.85 -61.53
C ALA A 150 1.51 -9.32 -62.86
N PRO A 151 0.84 -10.18 -63.64
CA PRO A 151 1.37 -10.62 -64.93
C PRO A 151 1.27 -9.52 -65.99
N ASP A 152 2.39 -9.33 -66.69
CA ASP A 152 2.54 -8.50 -67.88
C ASP A 152 1.58 -8.95 -69.00
N ARG A 153 0.74 -8.03 -69.49
CA ARG A 153 -0.03 -8.20 -70.72
C ARG A 153 0.54 -7.28 -71.79
N SER A 154 1.61 -7.74 -72.42
CA SER A 154 2.04 -7.23 -73.70
C SER A 154 1.23 -7.85 -74.86
N LYS A 155 1.00 -7.01 -75.88
CA LYS A 155 0.65 -7.26 -77.29
C LYS A 155 -0.82 -7.31 -77.75
N GLY A 156 -1.10 -6.32 -78.62
CA GLY A 156 -2.04 -6.39 -79.75
C GLY A 156 -3.08 -5.27 -79.67
N ARG A 157 -3.25 -4.36 -80.63
CA ARG A 157 -3.11 -4.50 -82.08
C ARG A 157 -3.29 -3.12 -82.74
N ARG A 158 -2.43 -2.79 -83.72
CA ARG A 158 -2.61 -1.70 -84.71
C ARG A 158 -3.98 -1.77 -85.39
N ARG A 159 -4.54 -0.60 -85.71
CA ARG A 159 -5.17 -0.24 -87.02
C ARG A 159 -5.65 1.22 -86.91
N ARG A 160 -4.98 2.15 -87.59
CA ARG A 160 -5.12 2.57 -89.01
C ARG A 160 -6.16 3.67 -89.14
#